data_AF-A0A1H9X358-F1
#
_entry.id   AF-A0A1H9X358-F1
#
_cell.length_a   1.000
_cell.length_b   1.000
_cell.length_c   1.000
_cell.angle_alpha   90.00
_cell.angle_beta   90.00
_cell.angle_gamma   90.00
#
_symmetry.space_group_name_H-M   'P 1'
#
loop_
_entity.id
_entity.type
_entity.pdbx_description
1 polymer ?
#
loop_
_entity_poly.entity_id
_entity_poly.type
_entity_poly.pdbx_seq_one_letter_code
_entity_poly.pdbx_strand_id
1 'polypeptide(L)' 'FDDAAIEAILNAADGTPRLINKYCNASLLIGDSNKANLITTDIVMQAVNDCELG' A
#
# COMPACT_ATOMS: atom_id res chain seq x y z
N PHE A 1 -8.51 3.68 -0.89
CA PHE A 1 -7.44 3.82 -1.90
C PHE A 1 -7.98 4.73 -2.97
N ASP A 2 -7.27 5.80 -3.30
CA ASP A 2 -7.54 6.52 -4.55
C ASP A 2 -6.99 5.72 -5.74
N ASP A 3 -7.35 6.13 -6.95
CA ASP A 3 -6.97 5.40 -8.18
C ASP A 3 -5.44 5.28 -8.33
N ALA A 4 -4.71 6.34 -7.99
CA ALA A 4 -3.24 6.36 -8.05
C ALA A 4 -2.61 5.39 -7.04
N ALA A 5 -3.19 5.23 -5.85
CA ALA A 5 -2.76 4.26 -4.85
C ALA A 5 -3.01 2.82 -5.33
N ILE A 6 -4.14 2.58 -6.01
CA ILE A 6 -4.45 1.26 -6.59
C ILE A 6 -3.42 0.91 -7.67
N GLU A 7 -3.12 1.83 -8.58
CA GLU A 7 -2.10 1.64 -9.62
C GLU A 7 -0.71 1.37 -9.01
N ALA A 8 -0.34 2.12 -7.96
CA ALA A 8 0.94 1.93 -7.28
C ALA A 8 1.06 0.53 -6.66
N ILE A 9 0.00 0.00 -6.04
CA ILE A 9 -0.02 -1.37 -5.49
C ILE A 9 0.15 -2.40 -6.60
N LEU A 10 -0.60 -2.26 -7.70
CA LEU A 10 -0.55 -3.21 -8.82
C LEU A 10 0.85 -3.25 -9.45
N ASN A 11 1.47 -2.08 -9.62
CA ASN A 11 2.83 -1.95 -10.15
C ASN A 11 3.86 -2.55 -9.19
N ALA A 12 3.79 -2.26 -7.89
CA ALA A 12 4.72 -2.81 -6.90
C ALA A 12 4.58 -4.32 -6.72
N ALA A 13 3.36 -4.85 -6.85
CA ALA A 13 3.11 -6.28 -6.71
C ALA A 13 3.44 -7.10 -7.95
N ASP A 14 3.72 -6.46 -9.09
CA ASP A 14 3.94 -7.11 -10.40
C ASP A 14 2.87 -8.17 -10.71
N GLY A 15 1.61 -7.84 -10.43
CA GLY A 15 0.47 -8.74 -10.62
C GLY A 15 0.40 -9.94 -9.66
N THR A 16 1.31 -10.09 -8.70
CA THR A 16 1.32 -11.21 -7.73
C THR A 16 0.23 -11.03 -6.67
N PRO A 17 -0.83 -11.86 -6.62
CA PRO A 17 -1.98 -11.62 -5.73
C PRO A 17 -1.62 -11.59 -4.24
N ARG A 18 -0.63 -12.41 -3.83
CA ARG A 18 -0.14 -12.42 -2.45
C ARG A 18 0.51 -11.09 -2.05
N LEU A 19 1.25 -10.45 -2.95
CA LEU A 19 1.90 -9.17 -2.69
C LEU A 19 0.88 -8.03 -2.68
N ILE A 20 -0.11 -8.04 -3.59
CA ILE A 20 -1.23 -7.10 -3.56
C ILE A 20 -1.88 -7.09 -2.18
N ASN A 21 -2.24 -8.27 -1.65
CA ASN A 21 -2.86 -8.35 -0.33
C ASN A 21 -1.92 -7.89 0.80
N LYS A 22 -0.61 -8.20 0.71
CA LYS A 22 0.41 -7.73 1.67
C LYS A 22 0.45 -6.20 1.71
N TYR A 23 0.58 -5.54 0.56
CA TYR A 23 0.66 -4.08 0.47
C TYR A 23 -0.64 -3.39 0.87
N CYS A 24 -1.80 -3.93 0.48
CA CYS A 24 -3.09 -3.41 0.94
C CYS A 24 -3.19 -3.40 2.48
N ASN A 25 -2.85 -4.52 3.13
CA ASN A 25 -2.94 -4.64 4.58
C ASN A 25 -1.98 -3.69 5.30
N ALA A 26 -0.72 -3.61 4.84
CA ALA A 26 0.24 -2.68 5.40
C ALA A 26 -0.20 -1.21 5.20
N SER A 27 -0.74 -0.88 4.02
CA SER A 27 -1.26 0.47 3.74
C SER A 27 -2.42 0.85 4.64
N LEU A 28 -3.32 -0.09 4.96
CA LEU A 28 -4.43 0.15 5.89
C LEU A 28 -3.93 0.43 7.31
N LEU A 29 -2.94 -0.32 7.79
CA LEU A 29 -2.35 -0.11 9.12
C LEU A 29 -1.64 1.25 9.24
N ILE A 30 -0.88 1.63 8.20
CA ILE A 30 -0.21 2.94 8.14
C ILE A 30 -1.25 4.07 8.04
N GLY A 31 -2.28 3.90 7.19
CA GLY A 31 -3.35 4.86 7.05
C GLY A 31 -4.09 5.14 8.36
N ASP A 32 -4.43 4.09 9.12
CA ASP A 32 -5.05 4.21 10.44
C ASP A 32 -4.14 4.94 11.43
N SER A 33 -2.85 4.58 11.46
CA SER A 33 -1.84 5.23 12.31
C SER A 33 -1.70 6.73 12.01
N ASN A 34 -1.87 7.11 10.75
CA ASN A 34 -1.85 8.50 10.27
C ASN A 34 -3.20 9.21 10.40
N LYS A 35 -4.25 8.54 10.91
CA LYS A 35 -5.65 9.03 10.95
C LYS A 35 -6.14 9.49 9.57
N ALA A 36 -5.66 8.82 8.51
CA ALA A 36 -6.01 9.15 7.14
C ALA A 36 -7.37 8.53 6.78
N ASN A 37 -8.27 9.34 6.22
CA ASN A 37 -9.57 8.87 5.73
C ASN A 37 -9.51 8.26 4.32
N LEU A 38 -8.36 8.38 3.65
CA LEU A 38 -8.12 7.89 2.30
C LEU A 38 -6.68 7.40 2.19
N ILE A 39 -6.51 6.20 1.62
CA ILE A 39 -5.18 5.68 1.31
C ILE A 39 -4.70 6.29 0.00
N THR A 40 -3.63 7.08 0.08
CA THR A 40 -2.96 7.74 -1.03
C THR A 40 -1.73 6.95 -1.47
N THR A 41 -1.16 7.32 -2.62
CA THR A 41 0.10 6.74 -3.12
C THR A 41 1.24 6.85 -2.09
N ASP A 42 1.34 7.94 -1.33
CA ASP A 42 2.40 8.10 -0.32
C ASP A 42 2.33 7.02 0.77
N ILE A 43 1.12 6.71 1.24
CA ILE A 43 0.89 5.65 2.24
C ILE A 43 1.24 4.28 1.65
N VAL A 44 0.89 4.03 0.38
CA VAL A 44 1.24 2.80 -0.32
C VAL A 44 2.75 2.67 -0.47
N MET A 45 3.45 3.72 -0.88
CA MET A 45 4.90 3.69 -1.06
C MET A 45 5.62 3.43 0.28
N GLN A 46 5.13 4.00 1.38
CA GLN A 46 5.62 3.66 2.71
C GLN A 46 5.38 2.18 3.04
N ALA A 47 4.17 1.67 2.78
CA ALA A 47 3.82 0.26 3.01
C ALA A 47 4.69 -0.71 2.21
N VAL A 48 4.99 -0.39 0.95
CA VAL A 48 5.87 -1.19 0.10
C VAL A 48 7.28 -1.22 0.68
N ASN A 49 7.85 -0.06 1.03
CA ASN A 49 9.19 0.03 1.63
C ASN A 49 9.28 -0.77 2.94
N ASP A 50 8.29 -0.63 3.84
CA ASP A 50 8.24 -1.37 5.10
C ASP A 50 8.15 -2.89 4.86
N CYS A 51 7.49 -3.31 3.78
CA CYS A 51 7.34 -4.72 3.41
C CYS A 51 8.58 -5.34 2.73
N GLU A 52 9.48 -4.53 2.17
CA GLU A 52 10.73 -4.98 1.50
C GLU A 52 11.93 -4.99 2.45
N LEU A 53 11.92 -4.11 3.46
CA LEU A 53 12.97 -3.99 4.46
C LEU A 53 12.79 -4.97 5.65
N GLY A 54 11.64 -5.61 5.76
CA GLY A 54 11.27 -6.56 6.82
C GLY A 54 11.32 -8.03 6.42
#